data_AF-W6AJD1-F1
#
_entry.id   AF-W6AJD1-F1
#
_cell.length_a   1.000
_cell.length_b   1.000
_cell.length_c   1.000
_cell.angle_alpha   90.00
_cell.angle_beta   90.00
_cell.angle_gamma   90.00
#
_symmetry.space_group_name_H-M   'P 1'
#
loop_
_entity.id
_entity.type
_entity.pdbx_description
1 polymer ?
#
loop_
_entity_poly.entity_id
_entity_poly.type
_entity_poly.pdbx_seq_one_letter_code
_entity_poly.pdbx_strand_id
1 'polypeptide(L)'
;MKEIFHKKDDNIEILIRGEIGSRVEAHIAMPVTQTKRKISKYSKFYYINCLEVSDSNQVRYNEQISFIMDSLTVSEVKNIYNFIVESLKKPEIKTLKDCIKLVMSTFGRVLGLTYEKIVGLAGELLLVDTLFKKGIDISAFFHERDNMLYDFYFEKSSSYLEVKSTTNLNETHSIKLDQLSKNSKKTSFITVKFNEDSNGEKLIEIIDRILENKNFDYEFLNKLGDLRTTVEPDLIAQEHCFDTKNIDFKLYVPEVIQKNISILSLLSENKNWNHIEKITLDLNLSGIISNEIEDIKEMI
;
A
#
# COMPACT_ATOMS: atom_id res chain seq x y z
N MET A 1 -24.08 10.42 -22.85
CA MET A 1 -24.05 9.03 -22.33
C MET A 1 -25.46 8.49 -22.15
N LYS A 2 -25.71 7.24 -22.59
CA LYS A 2 -26.96 6.49 -22.38
C LYS A 2 -26.90 5.77 -21.03
N GLU A 3 -27.96 5.85 -20.24
CA GLU A 3 -28.10 5.02 -19.04
C GLU A 3 -28.24 3.54 -19.44
N ILE A 4 -27.35 2.70 -18.93
CA ILE A 4 -27.33 1.25 -19.18
C ILE A 4 -28.05 0.52 -18.04
N PHE A 5 -27.81 0.97 -16.81
CA PHE A 5 -28.40 0.37 -15.61
C PHE A 5 -28.43 1.40 -14.49
N HIS A 6 -29.55 1.46 -13.79
CA HIS A 6 -29.71 2.27 -12.59
C HIS A 6 -30.51 1.47 -11.57
N LYS A 7 -29.97 1.29 -10.37
CA LYS A 7 -30.65 0.65 -9.26
C LYS A 7 -30.38 1.42 -7.98
N LYS A 8 -31.40 1.50 -7.13
CA LYS A 8 -31.34 2.13 -5.81
C LYS A 8 -31.89 1.16 -4.78
N ASP A 9 -31.06 0.80 -3.80
CA ASP A 9 -31.40 -0.04 -2.66
C ASP A 9 -31.20 0.79 -1.39
N ASP A 10 -32.25 1.05 -0.61
CA ASP A 10 -32.19 1.89 0.59
C ASP A 10 -31.46 3.24 0.36
N ASN A 11 -30.30 3.42 0.99
CA ASN A 11 -29.45 4.60 0.92
C ASN A 11 -28.27 4.42 -0.06
N ILE A 12 -28.22 3.37 -0.87
CA ILE A 12 -27.16 3.14 -1.85
C ILE A 12 -27.71 3.09 -3.28
N GLU A 13 -27.03 3.79 -4.18
CA GLU A 13 -27.40 3.90 -5.59
C GLU A 13 -26.25 3.39 -6.45
N ILE A 14 -26.56 2.60 -7.48
CA ILE A 14 -25.65 2.29 -8.57
C ILE A 14 -26.19 2.87 -9.87
N LEU A 15 -25.29 3.55 -10.58
CA LEU A 15 -25.55 4.13 -11.88
C LEU A 15 -24.46 3.69 -12.85
N ILE A 16 -24.85 2.98 -13.90
CA ILE A 16 -24.00 2.58 -15.01
C ILE A 16 -24.48 3.32 -16.25
N ARG A 17 -23.61 4.17 -16.79
CA ARG A 17 -23.81 4.94 -18.02
C ARG A 17 -22.83 4.43 -19.08
N GLY A 18 -23.18 4.49 -20.36
CA GLY A 18 -22.22 4.22 -21.44
C GLY A 18 -22.31 5.24 -22.56
N GLU A 19 -21.22 5.42 -23.30
CA GLU A 19 -21.18 6.27 -24.50
C GLU A 19 -20.70 5.53 -25.75
N ILE A 20 -20.96 6.15 -26.89
CA ILE A 20 -20.49 5.73 -28.22
C ILE A 20 -18.96 5.89 -28.23
N GLY A 21 -18.23 4.78 -28.33
CA GLY A 21 -16.77 4.75 -28.24
C GLY A 21 -16.23 3.90 -27.08
N SER A 22 -16.85 2.74 -26.83
CA SER A 22 -16.47 1.69 -25.86
C SER A 22 -16.37 2.04 -24.37
N ARG A 23 -16.45 3.32 -23.98
CA ARG A 23 -16.35 3.72 -22.57
C ARG A 23 -17.67 3.61 -21.84
N VAL A 24 -17.65 2.85 -20.75
CA VAL A 24 -18.74 2.72 -19.77
C VAL A 24 -18.28 3.41 -18.48
N GLU A 25 -19.16 4.14 -17.82
CA GLU A 25 -18.91 4.73 -16.51
C GLU A 25 -19.84 4.06 -15.51
N ALA A 26 -19.31 3.66 -14.35
CA ALA A 26 -20.12 3.11 -13.28
C ALA A 26 -19.81 3.79 -11.95
N HIS A 27 -20.87 4.17 -11.23
CA HIS A 27 -20.78 4.81 -9.93
C HIS A 27 -21.63 4.05 -8.92
N ILE A 28 -21.10 3.87 -7.71
CA ILE A 28 -21.86 3.45 -6.53
C ILE A 28 -21.78 4.58 -5.51
N ALA A 29 -22.91 5.11 -5.08
CA ALA A 29 -22.99 6.29 -4.22
C ALA A 29 -23.85 6.03 -2.98
N MET A 30 -23.46 6.63 -1.85
CA MET A 30 -24.18 6.57 -0.58
C MET A 30 -24.16 7.96 0.09
N PRO A 31 -25.30 8.50 0.56
CA PRO A 31 -25.35 9.79 1.25
C PRO A 31 -24.50 9.83 2.52
N VAL A 32 -23.83 10.96 2.76
CA VAL A 32 -23.06 11.24 3.97
C VAL A 32 -23.24 12.68 4.45
N THR A 33 -22.87 12.93 5.70
CA THR A 33 -22.91 14.26 6.32
C THR A 33 -21.56 14.98 6.34
N GLN A 34 -20.48 14.29 5.97
CA GLN A 34 -19.13 14.88 5.91
C GLN A 34 -18.99 15.82 4.72
N THR A 35 -18.22 16.89 4.89
CA THR A 35 -18.00 17.95 3.87
C THR A 35 -16.57 18.03 3.34
N LYS A 36 -15.61 17.32 3.97
CA LYS A 36 -14.20 17.36 3.55
C LYS A 36 -13.94 16.31 2.47
N ARG A 37 -13.71 16.77 1.24
CA ARG A 37 -13.34 15.94 0.10
C ARG A 37 -11.91 15.39 0.21
N LYS A 38 -11.79 14.09 0.03
CA LYS A 38 -10.57 13.30 -0.15
C LYS A 38 -10.84 12.26 -1.23
N ILE A 39 -9.90 12.12 -2.15
CA ILE A 39 -9.95 11.10 -3.20
C ILE A 39 -8.85 10.09 -2.92
N SER A 40 -9.23 8.82 -2.85
CA SER A 40 -8.30 7.69 -2.86
C SER A 40 -8.35 7.03 -4.23
N LYS A 41 -7.20 6.87 -4.87
CA LYS A 41 -7.08 6.22 -6.18
C LYS A 41 -6.75 4.74 -6.00
N TYR A 42 -7.46 3.88 -6.72
CA TYR A 42 -7.23 2.44 -6.83
C TYR A 42 -7.14 2.07 -8.32
N SER A 43 -6.58 0.91 -8.65
CA SER A 43 -6.26 0.62 -10.05
C SER A 43 -7.49 0.47 -10.94
N LYS A 44 -8.64 0.09 -10.37
CA LYS A 44 -9.90 -0.07 -11.12
C LYS A 44 -11.00 0.92 -10.75
N PHE A 45 -10.78 1.79 -9.75
CA PHE A 45 -11.78 2.76 -9.33
C PHE A 45 -11.20 3.91 -8.50
N TYR A 46 -11.98 4.97 -8.36
CA TYR A 46 -11.74 6.06 -7.42
C TYR A 46 -12.73 5.97 -6.28
N TYR A 47 -12.24 6.10 -5.05
CA TYR A 47 -13.10 6.36 -3.90
C TYR A 47 -13.06 7.85 -3.55
N ILE A 48 -14.23 8.44 -3.43
CA ILE A 48 -14.43 9.82 -3.04
C ILE A 48 -15.24 9.79 -1.75
N ASN A 49 -14.63 10.21 -0.64
CA ASN A 49 -15.31 10.14 0.66
C ASN A 49 -16.44 11.19 0.81
N CYS A 50 -16.46 12.18 -0.08
CA CYS A 50 -17.41 13.29 -0.07
C CYS A 50 -17.40 13.94 -1.45
N LEU A 51 -18.44 13.68 -2.23
CA LEU A 51 -18.75 14.34 -3.49
C LEU A 51 -20.01 15.17 -3.28
N GLU A 52 -19.89 16.47 -3.52
CA GLU A 52 -21.03 17.38 -3.54
C GLU A 52 -21.89 17.10 -4.78
N VAL A 53 -23.18 16.86 -4.56
CA VAL A 53 -24.19 16.66 -5.59
C VAL A 53 -25.25 17.73 -5.40
N SER A 54 -25.34 18.65 -6.37
CA SER A 54 -26.36 19.68 -6.39
C SER A 54 -27.60 19.15 -7.12
N ASP A 55 -28.72 19.04 -6.42
CA ASP A 55 -30.01 18.68 -7.01
C ASP A 55 -31.03 19.77 -6.70
N SER A 56 -31.44 20.49 -7.75
CA SER A 56 -32.65 21.33 -7.90
C SER A 56 -33.10 22.27 -6.75
N ASN A 57 -32.30 22.44 -5.69
CA ASN A 57 -32.33 23.45 -4.60
C ASN A 57 -31.69 22.92 -3.29
N GLN A 58 -31.12 21.72 -3.26
CA GLN A 58 -30.42 21.16 -2.10
C GLN A 58 -29.02 20.69 -2.48
N VAL A 59 -28.05 21.02 -1.62
CA VAL A 59 -26.71 20.44 -1.67
C VAL A 59 -26.72 19.16 -0.83
N ARG A 60 -26.37 18.03 -1.44
CA ARG A 60 -26.18 16.75 -0.75
C ARG A 60 -24.74 16.31 -0.94
N TYR A 61 -24.24 15.51 0.00
CA TYR A 61 -22.90 14.93 -0.09
C TYR A 61 -23.02 13.41 -0.14
N ASN A 62 -22.27 12.79 -1.05
CA ASN A 62 -22.21 11.34 -1.19
C ASN A 62 -20.79 10.85 -0.97
N GLU A 63 -20.63 9.72 -0.29
CA GLU A 63 -19.51 8.83 -0.56
C GLU A 63 -19.74 8.17 -1.92
N GLN A 64 -18.70 8.04 -2.74
CA GLN A 64 -18.82 7.49 -4.08
C GLN A 64 -17.63 6.60 -4.45
N ILE A 65 -17.93 5.46 -5.09
CA ILE A 65 -16.98 4.62 -5.83
C ILE A 65 -17.23 4.88 -7.32
N SER A 66 -16.20 5.22 -8.09
CA SER A 66 -16.29 5.44 -9.54
C SER A 66 -15.35 4.48 -10.26
N PHE A 67 -15.88 3.51 -11.00
CA PHE A 67 -15.10 2.49 -11.67
C PHE A 67 -14.56 2.96 -13.02
N ILE A 68 -13.37 2.47 -13.36
CA ILE A 68 -12.71 2.65 -14.65
C ILE A 68 -13.06 1.39 -15.48
N MET A 69 -14.11 1.43 -16.29
CA MET A 69 -14.66 0.22 -16.94
C MET A 69 -13.79 -0.36 -18.06
N ASP A 70 -12.76 0.35 -18.51
CA ASP A 70 -11.73 -0.24 -19.38
C ASP A 70 -11.02 -1.42 -18.66
N SER A 71 -11.18 -1.54 -17.33
CA SER A 71 -10.59 -2.58 -16.47
C SER A 71 -11.61 -3.57 -15.85
N LEU A 72 -12.92 -3.32 -16.01
CA LEU A 72 -14.00 -4.12 -15.39
C LEU A 72 -15.21 -4.26 -16.32
N THR A 73 -15.76 -5.46 -16.39
CA THR A 73 -17.01 -5.74 -17.08
C THR A 73 -18.22 -5.26 -16.27
N VAL A 74 -19.35 -5.03 -16.95
CA VAL A 74 -20.64 -4.69 -16.31
C VAL A 74 -21.05 -5.75 -15.28
N SER A 75 -20.74 -7.02 -15.54
CA SER A 75 -21.04 -8.11 -14.61
C SER A 75 -20.22 -8.01 -13.33
N GLU A 76 -18.92 -7.70 -13.43
CA GLU A 76 -18.05 -7.53 -12.26
C GLU A 76 -18.51 -6.35 -11.40
N VAL A 77 -18.86 -5.23 -12.02
CA VAL A 77 -19.39 -4.06 -11.28
C VAL A 77 -20.69 -4.41 -10.55
N LYS A 78 -21.61 -5.14 -11.20
CA LYS A 78 -22.85 -5.60 -10.54
C LYS A 78 -22.56 -6.54 -9.36
N ASN A 79 -21.58 -7.42 -9.49
CA ASN A 79 -21.18 -8.32 -8.40
C ASN A 79 -20.60 -7.54 -7.21
N ILE A 80 -19.74 -6.54 -7.48
CA ILE A 80 -19.19 -5.64 -6.45
C ILE A 80 -20.33 -4.86 -5.77
N TYR A 81 -21.29 -4.32 -6.54
CA TYR A 81 -22.45 -3.64 -5.99
C TYR A 81 -23.29 -4.53 -5.07
N ASN A 82 -23.65 -5.72 -5.53
CA ASN A 82 -24.42 -6.66 -4.71
C ASN A 82 -23.68 -7.02 -3.42
N PHE A 83 -22.36 -7.22 -3.48
CA PHE A 83 -21.55 -7.46 -2.29
C PHE A 83 -21.55 -6.27 -1.32
N ILE A 84 -21.49 -5.04 -1.82
CA ILE A 84 -21.56 -3.83 -0.99
C ILE A 84 -22.93 -3.73 -0.31
N VAL A 85 -24.02 -3.94 -1.05
CA VAL A 85 -25.40 -3.93 -0.52
C VAL A 85 -25.54 -4.95 0.61
N GLU A 86 -25.09 -6.20 0.40
CA GLU A 86 -25.15 -7.23 1.44
C GLU A 86 -24.24 -6.91 2.64
N SER A 87 -23.07 -6.28 2.40
CA SER A 87 -22.15 -5.89 3.47
C SER A 87 -22.74 -4.79 4.36
N LEU A 88 -23.46 -3.82 3.79
CA LEU A 88 -24.11 -2.73 4.53
C LEU A 88 -25.27 -3.18 5.42
N LYS A 89 -25.80 -4.39 5.22
CA LYS A 89 -26.79 -4.99 6.13
C LYS A 89 -26.17 -5.39 7.48
N LYS A 90 -24.85 -5.48 7.55
CA LYS A 90 -24.14 -5.85 8.78
C LYS A 90 -24.01 -4.63 9.71
N PRO A 91 -24.39 -4.72 11.00
CA PRO A 91 -24.41 -3.58 11.92
C PRO A 91 -23.06 -2.85 12.09
N GLU A 92 -21.95 -3.56 11.91
CA GLU A 92 -20.59 -3.05 12.03
C GLU A 92 -20.13 -2.22 10.81
N ILE A 93 -20.82 -2.33 9.67
CA ILE A 93 -20.45 -1.67 8.42
C ILE A 93 -21.34 -0.45 8.22
N LYS A 94 -20.75 0.76 8.30
CA LYS A 94 -21.51 2.01 8.30
C LYS A 94 -21.24 2.91 7.09
N THR A 95 -20.16 2.65 6.35
CA THR A 95 -19.67 3.51 5.27
C THR A 95 -19.28 2.71 4.04
N LEU A 96 -19.26 3.36 2.86
CA LEU A 96 -18.69 2.72 1.66
C LEU A 96 -17.19 2.46 1.86
N LYS A 97 -16.50 3.26 2.68
CA LYS A 97 -15.12 2.98 3.07
C LYS A 97 -14.96 1.62 3.76
N ASP A 98 -15.87 1.26 4.66
CA ASP A 98 -15.83 -0.02 5.36
C ASP A 98 -16.11 -1.17 4.39
N CYS A 99 -17.04 -0.97 3.46
CA CYS A 99 -17.27 -1.91 2.36
C CYS A 99 -16.05 -2.05 1.46
N ILE A 100 -15.35 -0.97 1.12
CA ILE A 100 -14.12 -1.04 0.29
C ILE A 100 -13.06 -1.88 0.99
N LYS A 101 -12.88 -1.75 2.30
CA LYS A 101 -11.94 -2.63 3.04
C LYS A 101 -12.35 -4.09 2.90
N LEU A 102 -13.64 -4.40 3.00
CA LEU A 102 -14.16 -5.76 2.80
C LEU A 102 -13.95 -6.22 1.35
N VAL A 103 -14.28 -5.41 0.36
CA VAL A 103 -14.08 -5.72 -1.06
C VAL A 103 -12.60 -5.93 -1.34
N MET A 104 -11.69 -5.12 -0.78
CA MET A 104 -10.25 -5.33 -0.88
C MET A 104 -9.82 -6.64 -0.21
N SER A 105 -10.37 -6.99 0.95
CA SER A 105 -10.04 -8.25 1.62
C SER A 105 -10.57 -9.49 0.90
N THR A 106 -11.71 -9.38 0.22
CA THR A 106 -12.40 -10.50 -0.44
C THR A 106 -12.04 -10.62 -1.92
N PHE A 107 -11.80 -9.49 -2.58
CA PHE A 107 -11.56 -9.35 -4.01
C PHE A 107 -10.26 -8.58 -4.29
N GLY A 108 -9.25 -8.64 -3.41
CA GLY A 108 -8.00 -7.86 -3.54
C GLY A 108 -7.36 -7.96 -4.92
N ARG A 109 -7.40 -9.13 -5.56
CA ARG A 109 -6.97 -9.33 -6.96
C ARG A 109 -7.80 -8.58 -8.00
N VAL A 110 -9.10 -8.39 -7.75
CA VAL A 110 -10.00 -7.67 -8.67
C VAL A 110 -9.77 -6.17 -8.58
N LEU A 111 -9.36 -5.63 -7.43
CA LEU A 111 -9.18 -4.18 -7.22
C LEU A 111 -7.75 -3.68 -7.41
N GLY A 112 -6.79 -4.60 -7.47
CA GLY A 112 -5.38 -4.34 -7.72
C GLY A 112 -4.64 -3.64 -6.58
N LEU A 113 -3.42 -3.17 -6.86
CA LEU A 113 -2.51 -2.58 -5.88
C LEU A 113 -2.77 -1.09 -5.72
N THR A 114 -2.54 -0.56 -4.51
CA THR A 114 -2.48 0.89 -4.32
C THR A 114 -1.08 1.41 -4.67
N TYR A 115 -0.98 2.68 -5.02
CA TYR A 115 0.30 3.33 -5.29
C TYR A 115 1.29 3.17 -4.14
N GLU A 116 0.85 3.36 -2.89
CA GLU A 116 1.71 3.19 -1.72
C GLU A 116 2.24 1.76 -1.58
N LYS A 117 1.43 0.75 -1.94
CA LYS A 117 1.88 -0.64 -1.93
C LYS A 117 2.89 -0.91 -3.04
N ILE A 118 2.71 -0.30 -4.22
CA ILE A 118 3.66 -0.41 -5.34
C ILE A 118 5.00 0.22 -4.95
N VAL A 119 5.00 1.43 -4.39
CA VAL A 119 6.23 2.10 -3.90
C VAL A 119 6.90 1.28 -2.78
N GLY A 120 6.11 0.74 -1.84
CA GLY A 120 6.61 -0.16 -0.80
C GLY A 120 7.36 -1.35 -1.38
N LEU A 121 6.67 -2.14 -2.22
CA LEU A 121 7.22 -3.31 -2.89
C LEU A 121 8.45 -2.97 -3.75
N ALA A 122 8.41 -1.87 -4.51
CA ALA A 122 9.55 -1.45 -5.31
C ALA A 122 10.80 -1.22 -4.45
N GLY A 123 10.68 -0.51 -3.32
CA GLY A 123 11.85 -0.27 -2.46
C GLY A 123 12.33 -1.53 -1.73
N GLU A 124 11.44 -2.43 -1.32
CA GLU A 124 11.82 -3.74 -0.76
C GLU A 124 12.62 -4.58 -1.78
N LEU A 125 12.15 -4.67 -3.02
CA LEU A 125 12.81 -5.44 -4.08
C LEU A 125 14.13 -4.81 -4.53
N LEU A 126 14.17 -3.49 -4.66
CA LEU A 126 15.38 -2.76 -5.01
C LEU A 126 16.45 -2.89 -3.93
N LEU A 127 16.06 -2.98 -2.65
CA LEU A 127 16.99 -3.27 -1.56
C LEU A 127 17.61 -4.66 -1.73
N VAL A 128 16.79 -5.70 -1.94
CA VAL A 128 17.27 -7.08 -2.14
C VAL A 128 18.23 -7.15 -3.32
N ASP A 129 17.85 -6.58 -4.47
CA ASP A 129 18.67 -6.57 -5.69
C ASP A 129 19.99 -5.80 -5.49
N THR A 130 19.95 -4.65 -4.81
CA THR A 130 21.15 -3.83 -4.55
C THR A 130 22.13 -4.54 -3.62
N LEU A 131 21.64 -5.12 -2.52
CA LEU A 131 22.48 -5.88 -1.58
C LEU A 131 23.06 -7.12 -2.26
N PHE A 132 22.27 -7.82 -3.07
CA PHE A 132 22.74 -8.99 -3.81
C PHE A 132 23.87 -8.63 -4.78
N LYS A 133 23.74 -7.51 -5.52
CA LYS A 133 24.82 -6.98 -6.38
C LYS A 133 26.10 -6.62 -5.60
N LYS A 134 25.98 -6.34 -4.30
CA LYS A 134 27.08 -6.10 -3.37
C LYS A 134 27.58 -7.37 -2.67
N GLY A 135 27.05 -8.55 -3.03
CA GLY A 135 27.42 -9.84 -2.46
C GLY A 135 26.77 -10.15 -1.11
N ILE A 136 25.70 -9.45 -0.74
CA ILE A 136 24.93 -9.65 0.49
C ILE A 136 23.54 -10.18 0.10
N ASP A 137 23.32 -11.48 0.26
CA ASP A 137 22.02 -12.08 -0.06
C ASP A 137 21.10 -12.07 1.16
N ILE A 138 20.00 -11.32 1.07
CA ILE A 138 18.94 -11.29 2.09
C ILE A 138 17.62 -11.91 1.61
N SER A 139 17.59 -12.50 0.41
CA SER A 139 16.36 -12.99 -0.23
C SER A 139 15.65 -14.08 0.59
N ALA A 140 16.41 -14.97 1.21
CA ALA A 140 15.88 -16.03 2.08
C ALA A 140 15.14 -15.49 3.32
N PHE A 141 15.39 -14.24 3.73
CA PHE A 141 14.76 -13.62 4.90
C PHE A 141 13.53 -12.78 4.55
N PHE A 142 13.15 -12.72 3.26
CA PHE A 142 12.00 -11.97 2.78
C PHE A 142 10.69 -12.59 3.27
N HIS A 143 9.99 -11.88 4.16
CA HIS A 143 8.78 -12.37 4.82
C HIS A 143 7.49 -12.04 4.04
N GLU A 144 6.50 -12.94 4.15
CA GLU A 144 5.32 -12.91 3.28
C GLU A 144 3.97 -12.87 4.02
N ARG A 145 3.87 -13.16 5.33
CA ARG A 145 2.53 -13.16 5.94
C ARG A 145 2.02 -11.72 6.02
N ASP A 146 0.83 -11.45 5.49
CA ASP A 146 0.14 -10.14 5.54
C ASP A 146 0.01 -9.54 6.95
N ASN A 147 0.28 -10.33 7.99
CA ASN A 147 0.22 -9.96 9.40
C ASN A 147 1.61 -9.90 10.07
N MET A 148 2.71 -10.01 9.32
CA MET A 148 4.04 -9.77 9.88
C MET A 148 4.22 -8.29 10.15
N LEU A 149 4.89 -8.00 11.26
CA LEU A 149 5.15 -6.64 11.68
C LEU A 149 6.34 -6.01 10.94
N TYR A 150 7.22 -6.84 10.39
CA TYR A 150 8.49 -6.49 9.75
C TYR A 150 8.68 -7.24 8.43
N ASP A 151 9.40 -6.61 7.50
CA ASP A 151 9.62 -7.13 6.13
C ASP A 151 10.69 -8.23 6.09
N PHE A 152 11.68 -8.19 6.99
CA PHE A 152 12.73 -9.21 7.11
C PHE A 152 12.98 -9.63 8.56
N TYR A 153 13.36 -10.90 8.74
CA TYR A 153 13.81 -11.45 10.01
C TYR A 153 15.08 -12.28 9.83
N PHE A 154 16.14 -11.89 10.53
CA PHE A 154 17.42 -12.60 10.52
C PHE A 154 17.48 -13.52 11.74
N GLU A 155 17.21 -14.82 11.52
CA GLU A 155 17.02 -15.80 12.60
C GLU A 155 18.24 -15.89 13.54
N LYS A 156 19.45 -15.92 12.98
CA LYS A 156 20.70 -16.13 13.70
C LYS A 156 21.00 -15.01 14.70
N SER A 157 20.79 -13.75 14.32
CA SER A 157 20.94 -12.60 15.21
C SER A 157 19.66 -12.29 16.01
N SER A 158 18.55 -12.94 15.64
CA SER A 158 17.20 -12.60 16.10
C SER A 158 16.88 -11.11 15.90
N SER A 159 17.34 -10.54 14.78
CA SER A 159 17.13 -9.13 14.41
C SER A 159 16.04 -9.00 13.35
N TYR A 160 15.40 -7.83 13.33
CA TYR A 160 14.35 -7.48 12.38
C TYR A 160 14.79 -6.30 11.54
N LEU A 161 14.34 -6.26 10.29
CA LEU A 161 14.54 -5.11 9.41
C LEU A 161 13.20 -4.72 8.78
N GLU A 162 12.85 -3.45 8.96
CA GLU A 162 11.70 -2.80 8.33
C GLU A 162 12.19 -1.90 7.19
N VAL A 163 11.56 -1.99 6.03
CA VAL A 163 11.82 -1.17 4.86
C VAL A 163 10.75 -0.09 4.74
N LYS A 164 11.18 1.17 4.62
CA LYS A 164 10.28 2.30 4.36
C LYS A 164 10.69 3.00 3.07
N SER A 165 9.89 2.77 2.04
CA SER A 165 10.11 3.33 0.71
C SER A 165 9.41 4.68 0.56
N THR A 166 10.01 5.62 -0.18
CA THR A 166 9.37 6.91 -0.52
C THR A 166 9.83 7.46 -1.85
N THR A 167 8.89 8.05 -2.60
CA THR A 167 9.17 8.87 -3.80
C THR A 167 9.17 10.36 -3.50
N ASN A 168 8.85 10.75 -2.26
CA ASN A 168 8.78 12.15 -1.86
C ASN A 168 10.17 12.70 -1.50
N LEU A 169 10.32 14.01 -1.67
CA LEU A 169 11.55 14.72 -1.26
C LEU A 169 11.77 14.68 0.26
N ASN A 170 10.69 14.65 1.05
CA ASN A 170 10.75 14.73 2.50
C ASN A 170 11.01 13.34 3.12
N GLU A 171 11.93 13.27 4.08
CA GLU A 171 12.28 12.04 4.84
C GLU A 171 11.30 11.78 5.99
N THR A 172 10.02 12.08 5.78
CA THR A 172 8.96 11.81 6.74
C THR A 172 8.30 10.49 6.40
N HIS A 173 8.41 9.54 7.32
CA HIS A 173 7.85 8.20 7.16
C HIS A 173 6.78 7.94 8.21
N SER A 174 5.61 7.46 7.77
CA SER A 174 4.56 6.98 8.67
C SER A 174 4.92 5.58 9.15
N ILE A 175 5.21 5.44 10.45
CA ILE A 175 5.63 4.19 11.07
C ILE A 175 4.62 3.81 12.15
N LYS A 176 4.15 2.55 12.14
CA LYS A 176 3.28 2.05 13.21
C LYS A 176 4.12 1.90 14.48
N LEU A 177 3.57 2.31 15.61
CA LEU A 177 4.33 2.32 16.85
C LEU A 177 4.84 0.92 17.25
N ASP A 178 4.05 -0.12 17.01
CA ASP A 178 4.45 -1.50 17.31
C ASP A 178 5.73 -1.92 16.58
N GLN A 179 5.97 -1.38 15.37
CA GLN A 179 7.21 -1.61 14.62
C GLN A 179 8.43 -1.02 15.34
N LEU A 180 8.24 0.03 16.13
CA LEU A 180 9.31 0.68 16.88
C LEU A 180 9.46 0.14 18.30
N SER A 181 8.37 -0.33 18.92
CA SER A 181 8.32 -0.63 20.35
C SER A 181 8.47 -2.12 20.68
N LYS A 182 7.91 -3.03 19.87
CA LYS A 182 7.77 -4.45 20.25
C LYS A 182 9.11 -5.18 20.35
N ASN A 183 10.08 -4.82 19.50
CA ASN A 183 11.44 -5.37 19.49
C ASN A 183 12.47 -4.24 19.33
N SER A 184 12.26 -3.13 20.05
CA SER A 184 12.96 -1.85 19.85
C SER A 184 14.50 -1.91 19.85
N LYS A 185 15.10 -2.90 20.54
CA LYS A 185 16.56 -3.13 20.59
C LYS A 185 17.09 -4.04 19.47
N LYS A 186 16.21 -4.63 18.67
CA LYS A 186 16.50 -5.64 17.64
C LYS A 186 15.97 -5.25 16.26
N THR A 187 15.21 -4.15 16.15
CA THR A 187 14.65 -3.68 14.90
C THR A 187 15.50 -2.56 14.32
N SER A 188 16.08 -2.81 13.15
CA SER A 188 16.65 -1.77 12.29
C SER A 188 15.61 -1.31 11.28
N PHE A 189 15.80 -0.10 10.76
CA PHE A 189 14.97 0.45 9.69
C PHE A 189 15.87 0.84 8.54
N ILE A 190 15.42 0.58 7.33
CA ILE A 190 16.06 1.10 6.13
C ILE A 190 15.06 1.96 5.38
N THR A 191 15.45 3.20 5.11
CA THR A 191 14.69 4.02 4.17
C THR A 191 15.25 3.82 2.78
N VAL A 192 14.34 3.68 1.82
CA VAL A 192 14.67 3.51 0.40
C VAL A 192 14.01 4.64 -0.36
N LYS A 193 14.83 5.56 -0.85
CA LYS A 193 14.35 6.76 -1.54
C LYS A 193 14.78 6.70 -3.00
N PHE A 194 13.81 6.84 -3.89
CA PHE A 194 14.00 6.87 -5.33
C PHE A 194 12.99 7.83 -5.93
N ASN A 195 13.24 8.34 -7.13
CA ASN A 195 12.31 9.25 -7.80
C ASN A 195 11.41 8.48 -8.76
N GLU A 196 10.26 9.07 -9.09
CA GLU A 196 9.56 8.68 -10.31
C GLU A 196 10.30 9.26 -11.53
N ASP A 197 10.47 8.42 -12.54
CA ASP A 197 11.07 8.80 -13.82
C ASP A 197 10.30 8.11 -14.93
N SER A 198 9.78 8.88 -15.89
CA SER A 198 9.11 8.36 -17.09
C SER A 198 9.96 7.38 -17.92
N ASN A 199 11.29 7.42 -17.78
CA ASN A 199 12.23 6.50 -18.41
C ASN A 199 12.81 5.47 -17.44
N GLY A 200 12.30 5.44 -16.20
CA GLY A 200 12.64 4.46 -15.19
C GLY A 200 12.02 3.09 -15.45
N GLU A 201 12.17 2.19 -14.49
CA GLU A 201 11.61 0.84 -14.56
C GLU A 201 10.30 0.75 -13.81
N LYS A 202 9.34 0.00 -14.38
CA LYS A 202 8.10 -0.38 -13.72
C LYS A 202 8.37 -1.47 -12.70
N LEU A 203 7.44 -1.63 -11.75
CA LEU A 203 7.52 -2.71 -10.76
C LEU A 203 7.61 -4.10 -11.42
N ILE A 204 6.90 -4.32 -12.53
CA ILE A 204 6.97 -5.58 -13.28
C ILE A 204 8.36 -5.85 -13.85
N GLU A 205 9.03 -4.82 -14.36
CA GLU A 205 10.38 -4.94 -14.94
C GLU A 205 11.43 -5.21 -13.84
N ILE A 206 11.26 -4.62 -12.65
CA ILE A 206 12.08 -4.92 -11.48
C ILE A 206 11.91 -6.40 -11.07
N ILE A 207 10.67 -6.89 -11.01
CA ILE A 207 10.37 -8.29 -10.69
C ILE A 207 11.00 -9.23 -11.73
N ASP A 208 10.80 -8.96 -13.01
CA ASP A 208 11.31 -9.79 -14.11
C ASP A 208 12.84 -9.86 -14.07
N ARG A 209 13.52 -8.72 -13.86
CA ARG A 209 14.97 -8.69 -13.71
C ARG A 209 15.48 -9.54 -12.54
N ILE A 210 14.79 -9.51 -11.40
CA ILE A 210 15.18 -10.32 -10.24
C ILE A 210 14.93 -11.81 -10.52
N LEU A 211 13.80 -12.15 -11.16
CA LEU A 211 13.45 -13.52 -11.55
C LEU A 211 14.44 -14.16 -12.54
N GLU A 212 15.04 -13.35 -13.42
CA GLU A 212 16.08 -13.81 -14.34
C GLU A 212 17.35 -14.31 -13.62
N ASN A 213 17.61 -13.82 -12.41
CA ASN A 213 18.77 -14.20 -11.63
C ASN A 213 18.48 -15.43 -10.73
N LYS A 214 18.81 -16.61 -11.26
CA LYS A 214 18.58 -17.90 -10.60
C LYS A 214 19.44 -18.17 -9.35
N ASN A 215 20.32 -17.24 -8.97
CA ASN A 215 21.16 -17.38 -7.78
C ASN A 215 20.47 -16.93 -6.49
N PHE A 216 19.32 -16.26 -6.59
CA PHE A 216 18.50 -15.94 -5.43
C PHE A 216 17.89 -17.19 -4.80
N ASP A 217 17.48 -17.07 -3.54
CA ASP A 217 16.75 -18.11 -2.83
C ASP A 217 15.53 -18.61 -3.62
N TYR A 218 15.33 -19.93 -3.65
CA TYR A 218 14.27 -20.56 -4.44
C TYR A 218 12.87 -20.19 -3.95
N GLU A 219 12.66 -20.09 -2.63
CA GLU A 219 11.36 -19.70 -2.10
C GLU A 219 11.07 -18.24 -2.44
N PHE A 220 12.06 -17.36 -2.35
CA PHE A 220 11.95 -15.97 -2.78
C PHE A 220 11.57 -15.85 -4.27
N LEU A 221 12.22 -16.61 -5.15
CA LEU A 221 11.89 -16.61 -6.59
C LEU A 221 10.47 -17.09 -6.88
N ASN A 222 9.98 -18.12 -6.17
CA ASN A 222 8.59 -18.56 -6.32
C ASN A 222 7.60 -17.47 -5.90
N LYS A 223 7.86 -16.80 -4.76
CA LYS A 223 7.03 -15.68 -4.27
C LYS A 223 7.00 -14.54 -5.27
N LEU A 224 8.14 -14.21 -5.87
CA LEU A 224 8.20 -13.21 -6.94
C LEU A 224 7.39 -13.62 -8.17
N GLY A 225 7.37 -14.91 -8.52
CA GLY A 225 6.51 -15.45 -9.57
C GLY A 225 5.03 -15.19 -9.28
N ASP A 226 4.58 -15.45 -8.06
CA ASP A 226 3.19 -15.18 -7.65
C ASP A 226 2.88 -13.68 -7.64
N LEU A 227 3.79 -12.85 -7.13
CA LEU A 227 3.66 -11.39 -7.15
C LEU A 227 3.56 -10.85 -8.59
N ARG A 228 4.38 -11.38 -9.51
CA ARG A 228 4.36 -11.04 -10.94
C ARG A 228 2.96 -11.17 -11.53
N THR A 229 2.25 -12.26 -11.24
CA THR A 229 0.86 -12.48 -11.73
C THR A 229 -0.15 -11.45 -11.23
N THR A 230 0.14 -10.80 -10.10
CA THR A 230 -0.69 -9.74 -9.53
C THR A 230 -0.32 -8.38 -10.10
N VAL A 231 0.97 -8.12 -10.32
CA VAL A 231 1.51 -6.83 -10.78
C VAL A 231 1.33 -6.64 -12.29
N GLU A 232 1.51 -7.69 -13.10
CA GLU A 232 1.43 -7.62 -14.57
C GLU A 232 0.10 -7.03 -15.08
N PRO A 233 -1.08 -7.44 -14.60
CA PRO A 233 -2.35 -6.85 -15.03
C PRO A 233 -2.73 -5.55 -14.30
N ASP A 234 -1.95 -5.08 -13.32
CA ASP A 234 -2.33 -3.93 -12.49
C ASP A 234 -2.00 -2.58 -13.14
N LEU A 235 -3.02 -1.79 -13.48
CA LEU A 235 -2.86 -0.53 -14.20
C LEU A 235 -1.97 0.48 -13.47
N ILE A 236 -2.07 0.61 -12.14
CA ILE A 236 -1.21 1.56 -11.40
C ILE A 236 0.24 1.07 -11.47
N ALA A 237 0.48 -0.22 -11.28
CA ALA A 237 1.83 -0.77 -11.41
C ALA A 237 2.41 -0.60 -12.83
N GLN A 238 1.54 -0.53 -13.85
CA GLN A 238 1.95 -0.28 -15.23
C GLN A 238 2.12 1.21 -15.57
N GLU A 239 1.55 2.13 -14.80
CA GLU A 239 1.62 3.59 -15.03
C GLU A 239 2.84 4.24 -14.39
N HIS A 240 3.35 3.67 -13.29
CA HIS A 240 4.44 4.25 -12.53
C HIS A 240 5.79 3.60 -12.85
N CYS A 241 6.77 4.46 -13.13
CA CYS A 241 8.15 4.08 -13.42
C CYS A 241 9.08 4.73 -12.39
N PHE A 242 10.09 4.00 -11.93
CA PHE A 242 10.99 4.38 -10.85
C PHE A 242 12.44 4.50 -11.35
N ASP A 243 13.15 5.53 -10.90
CA ASP A 243 14.58 5.66 -11.12
C ASP A 243 15.35 4.65 -10.25
N THR A 244 15.65 3.50 -10.84
CA THR A 244 16.34 2.40 -10.16
C THR A 244 17.86 2.55 -10.16
N LYS A 245 18.39 3.63 -10.76
CA LYS A 245 19.83 3.91 -10.83
C LYS A 245 20.27 4.88 -9.73
N ASN A 246 19.42 5.82 -9.36
CA ASN A 246 19.71 6.82 -8.32
C ASN A 246 18.86 6.58 -7.07
N ILE A 247 19.19 5.49 -6.36
CA ILE A 247 18.51 5.11 -5.13
C ILE A 247 19.35 5.54 -3.93
N ASP A 248 18.75 6.30 -3.02
CA ASP A 248 19.32 6.68 -1.75
C ASP A 248 18.82 5.72 -0.67
N PHE A 249 19.76 5.05 -0.01
CA PHE A 249 19.46 4.12 1.08
C PHE A 249 20.04 4.64 2.38
N LYS A 250 19.25 4.61 3.45
CA LYS A 250 19.74 4.96 4.79
C LYS A 250 19.35 3.90 5.79
N LEU A 251 20.35 3.25 6.39
CA LEU A 251 20.16 2.27 7.44
C LEU A 251 20.17 2.96 8.81
N TYR A 252 19.18 2.69 9.63
CA TYR A 252 19.09 3.17 11.01
C TYR A 252 19.08 1.96 11.94
N VAL A 253 20.19 1.73 12.61
CA VAL A 253 20.34 0.64 13.59
C VAL A 253 19.56 0.95 14.88
N PRO A 254 19.23 -0.07 15.71
CA PRO A 254 18.32 0.10 16.84
C PRO A 254 18.75 1.22 17.79
N GLU A 255 20.04 1.31 18.11
CA GLU A 255 20.59 2.30 19.04
C GLU A 255 20.39 3.74 18.56
N VAL A 256 20.55 3.98 17.25
CA VAL A 256 20.31 5.30 16.65
C VAL A 256 18.85 5.69 16.80
N ILE A 257 17.93 4.76 16.54
CA ILE A 257 16.49 5.01 16.59
C ILE A 257 16.04 5.29 18.03
N GLN A 258 16.45 4.44 18.97
CA GLN A 258 16.09 4.61 20.38
C GLN A 258 16.62 5.94 20.95
N LYS A 259 17.80 6.38 20.52
CA LYS A 259 18.40 7.64 20.97
C LYS A 259 17.70 8.87 20.39
N ASN A 260 17.27 8.83 19.13
CA ASN A 260 16.76 10.01 18.43
C ASN A 260 15.24 10.15 18.47
N ILE A 261 14.50 9.08 18.78
CA ILE A 261 13.04 9.09 18.85
C ILE A 261 12.59 9.05 20.31
N SER A 262 12.52 10.22 20.93
CA SER A 262 12.26 10.40 22.37
C SER A 262 10.95 9.77 22.87
N ILE A 263 9.93 9.63 22.02
CA ILE A 263 8.68 8.98 22.44
C ILE A 263 8.88 7.49 22.75
N LEU A 264 9.90 6.83 22.17
CA LEU A 264 10.15 5.40 22.42
C LEU A 264 10.61 5.13 23.86
N SER A 265 11.36 6.05 24.48
CA SER A 265 11.74 5.90 25.89
C SER A 265 10.50 5.98 26.79
N LEU A 266 9.58 6.91 26.53
CA LEU A 266 8.32 7.06 27.26
C LEU A 266 7.41 5.83 27.17
N LEU A 267 7.46 5.13 26.03
CA LEU A 267 6.65 3.94 25.77
C LEU A 267 7.23 2.68 26.42
N SER A 268 8.55 2.61 26.55
CA SER A 268 9.21 1.51 27.26
C SER A 268 8.88 1.47 28.76
N GLU A 269 8.49 2.61 29.34
CA GLU A 269 8.21 2.77 30.77
C GLU A 269 6.73 2.59 31.14
N ASN A 270 5.79 2.79 30.21
CA ASN A 270 4.37 2.83 30.50
C ASN A 270 3.63 1.56 30.05
N LYS A 271 3.16 0.75 31.01
CA LYS A 271 2.24 -0.39 30.75
C LYS A 271 0.84 0.02 30.25
N ASN A 272 0.58 1.32 30.15
CA ASN A 272 -0.75 1.89 29.86
C ASN A 272 -1.16 1.88 28.38
N TRP A 273 -0.26 1.53 27.47
CA TRP A 273 -0.53 1.55 26.02
C TRP A 273 -1.20 0.28 25.48
N ASN A 274 -1.34 -0.76 26.31
CA ASN A 274 -1.92 -2.05 25.91
C ASN A 274 -3.38 -1.98 25.41
N HIS A 275 -4.07 -0.86 25.63
CA HIS A 275 -5.45 -0.62 25.18
C HIS A 275 -5.54 0.19 23.88
N ILE A 276 -4.42 0.68 23.34
CA ILE A 276 -4.43 1.47 22.10
C ILE A 276 -4.13 0.54 20.92
N GLU A 277 -5.15 0.27 20.10
CA GLU A 277 -5.07 -0.70 19.00
C GLU A 277 -4.11 -0.28 17.87
N LYS A 278 -3.93 1.03 17.64
CA LYS A 278 -3.04 1.51 16.57
C LYS A 278 -2.59 2.96 16.78
N ILE A 279 -1.30 3.14 17.05
CA ILE A 279 -0.63 4.44 16.98
C ILE A 279 0.25 4.46 15.73
N THR A 280 0.17 5.53 14.95
CA THR A 280 1.06 5.78 13.80
C THR A 280 1.76 7.10 14.03
N LEU A 281 3.08 7.11 13.87
CA LEU A 281 3.94 8.27 14.04
C LEU A 281 4.46 8.69 12.67
N ASP A 282 4.37 9.98 12.36
CA ASP A 282 5.07 10.56 11.22
C ASP A 282 6.45 11.02 11.70
N LEU A 283 7.48 10.25 11.36
CA LEU A 283 8.84 10.47 11.81
C LEU A 283 9.65 11.12 10.71
N ASN A 284 10.13 12.33 10.97
CA ASN A 284 11.13 12.98 10.12
C ASN A 284 12.52 12.49 10.53
N LEU A 285 13.17 11.74 9.64
CA LEU A 285 14.49 11.17 9.88
C LEU A 285 15.65 12.06 9.36
N SER A 286 15.33 13.25 8.86
CA SER A 286 16.32 14.23 8.38
C SER A 286 17.31 14.60 9.49
N GLY A 287 18.60 14.47 9.22
CA GLY A 287 19.67 14.81 10.16
C GLY A 287 19.97 13.76 11.23
N ILE A 288 19.23 12.64 11.25
CA ILE A 288 19.62 11.47 12.03
C ILE A 288 20.76 10.76 11.29
N ILE A 289 21.84 10.46 12.01
CA ILE A 289 23.00 9.74 11.46
C ILE A 289 22.55 8.33 11.07
N SER A 290 22.78 7.97 9.80
CA SER A 290 22.54 6.63 9.27
C SER A 290 23.86 5.86 9.10
N ASN A 291 23.71 4.54 9.03
CA ASN A 291 24.74 3.58 8.65
C ASN A 291 24.74 3.35 7.13
N GLU A 292 25.84 2.77 6.65
CA GLU A 292 25.91 2.24 5.28
C GLU A 292 25.03 0.99 5.16
N ILE A 293 24.46 0.74 3.99
CA ILE A 293 23.56 -0.41 3.81
C ILE A 293 24.27 -1.76 3.94
N GLU A 294 25.56 -1.81 3.63
CA GLU A 294 26.39 -3.00 3.75
C GLU A 294 26.53 -3.47 5.20
N ASP A 295 26.29 -2.59 6.18
CA ASP A 295 26.30 -2.94 7.61
C ASP A 295 25.17 -3.95 7.95
N ILE A 296 24.18 -4.15 7.06
CA ILE A 296 23.19 -5.23 7.18
C ILE A 296 23.86 -6.60 7.30
N LYS A 297 25.06 -6.81 6.74
CA LYS A 297 25.79 -8.09 6.88
C LYS A 297 26.06 -8.48 8.34
N GLU A 298 26.14 -7.50 9.25
CA GLU A 298 26.35 -7.73 10.68
C GLU A 298 25.08 -8.24 11.38
N MET A 299 23.93 -8.08 10.71
CA MET A 299 22.64 -8.55 11.18
C MET A 299 22.29 -9.97 10.69
N ILE A 300 22.98 -10.50 9.68
CA ILE A 300 22.72 -11.83 9.08
C ILE A 300 23.38 -12.96 9.88
#